data_AF-A0A6A7G1N9-F1
#
_entry.id   AF-A0A6A7G1N9-F1
#
_cell.length_a   1.000
_cell.length_b   1.000
_cell.length_c   1.000
_cell.angle_alpha   90.00
_cell.angle_beta   90.00
_cell.angle_gamma   90.00
#
_symmetry.space_group_name_H-M   'P 1'
#
loop_
_entity.id
_entity.type
_entity.pdbx_description
1 polymer ?
#
loop_
_entity_poly.entity_id
_entity_poly.type
_entity_poly.pdbx_seq_one_letter_code
_entity_poly.pdbx_strand_id
1 'polypeptide(L)'
;MPLKRLQRLSSGAPTPTTPPEGSLPHLEGGGTDLLTMYQSQWATMHHMAVQNATAAEAVAGSISELCEECESQHSQLLELRSLLAHLPNIMAQLHSSLSTIGCVRNSLEEVETGLLDLEDTIEEAAAQEQILDMKMRVTIKRENRQHKYNMLHNELSHQHKERMAAVERAQEGCRRDRREAFTERFQDDLLEYKTKGCINKPSSAVPASSDLRLEDVSLLDCDNTQDLEDFLLEEEDDDAQTSTEKKPS
;
A
#
# COMPACT_ATOMS: atom_id res chain seq x y z
N MET A 1 35.29 64.18 10.69
CA MET A 1 35.29 65.41 9.88
C MET A 1 34.81 66.56 10.75
N PRO A 2 35.67 67.54 11.09
CA PRO A 2 35.31 68.59 12.04
C PRO A 2 34.36 69.59 11.37
N LEU A 3 33.17 69.76 11.97
CA LEU A 3 32.18 70.76 11.63
C LEU A 3 32.81 72.16 11.78
N LYS A 4 33.25 72.75 10.67
CA LYS A 4 33.58 74.17 10.62
C LYS A 4 32.28 74.94 10.83
N ARG A 5 32.11 75.39 12.08
CA ARG A 5 31.13 76.35 12.56
C ARG A 5 31.00 77.46 11.51
N LEU A 6 29.86 77.52 10.83
CA LEU A 6 29.47 78.66 10.00
C LEU A 6 29.54 79.89 10.88
N GLN A 7 30.62 80.67 10.75
CA GLN A 7 30.65 82.03 11.25
C GLN A 7 29.50 82.72 10.54
N ARG A 8 28.42 83.00 11.28
CA ARG A 8 27.42 83.97 10.88
C ARG A 8 28.19 85.15 10.32
N LEU A 9 27.99 85.44 9.04
CA LEU A 9 28.25 86.75 8.46
C LEU A 9 27.27 87.74 9.11
N SER A 10 27.42 87.93 10.42
CA SER A 10 26.92 89.07 11.17
C SER A 10 27.95 90.18 11.00
N SER A 11 28.25 90.52 9.75
CA SER A 11 28.68 91.85 9.41
C SER A 11 27.41 92.55 8.96
N GLY A 12 26.64 93.03 9.92
CA GLY A 12 25.84 94.21 9.70
C GLY A 12 26.83 95.33 9.43
N ALA A 13 27.31 95.43 8.20
CA ALA A 13 27.92 96.64 7.72
C ALA A 13 26.84 97.72 7.86
N PRO A 14 27.08 98.82 8.60
CA PRO A 14 26.16 99.92 8.59
C PRO A 14 26.03 100.37 7.13
N THR A 15 24.81 100.34 6.63
CA THR A 15 24.42 101.03 5.42
C THR A 15 25.07 102.42 5.42
N PRO A 16 25.81 102.83 4.37
CA PRO A 16 26.18 104.22 4.22
C PRO A 16 24.94 104.96 3.68
N THR A 17 23.92 105.04 4.53
CA THR A 17 22.76 105.91 4.34
C THR A 17 22.79 106.96 5.43
N THR A 18 23.91 107.67 5.51
CA THR A 18 24.01 108.94 6.21
C THR A 18 25.12 109.73 5.51
N PRO A 19 24.83 110.92 4.95
CA PRO A 19 25.88 111.81 4.49
C PRO A 19 26.74 112.18 5.71
N PRO A 20 28.08 112.22 5.60
CA PRO A 20 28.91 112.72 6.69
C PRO A 20 28.64 114.23 6.86
N GLU A 21 27.76 114.56 7.81
CA GLU A 21 27.76 115.90 8.39
C GLU A 21 29.09 116.13 9.09
N GLY A 22 29.77 117.21 8.70
CA GLY A 22 30.77 117.85 9.53
C GLY A 22 32.19 117.29 9.43
N SER A 23 32.89 117.64 8.34
CA SER A 23 34.21 118.29 8.38
C SER A 23 34.78 118.28 6.97
N LEU A 24 34.59 119.36 6.22
CA LEU A 24 35.32 119.59 4.98
C LEU A 24 36.80 119.84 5.36
N PRO A 25 37.75 118.99 4.94
CA PRO A 25 39.17 119.37 5.02
C PRO A 25 39.37 120.64 4.19
N HIS A 26 40.19 121.55 4.71
CA HIS A 26 40.47 122.87 4.16
C HIS A 26 40.77 122.79 2.65
N LEU A 27 39.78 123.15 1.83
CA LEU A 27 39.79 122.96 0.39
C LEU A 27 40.41 124.20 -0.25
N GLU A 28 41.74 124.22 -0.41
CA GLU A 28 42.46 125.32 -1.08
C GLU A 28 42.26 125.32 -2.61
N GLY A 29 41.62 124.29 -3.18
CA GLY A 29 41.17 124.22 -4.58
C GLY A 29 39.65 124.09 -4.69
N GLY A 30 38.95 125.19 -5.00
CA GLY A 30 37.47 125.23 -5.09
C GLY A 30 36.86 124.14 -6.00
N GLY A 31 35.78 123.50 -5.53
CA GLY A 31 34.90 122.57 -6.25
C GLY A 31 35.51 121.23 -6.71
N THR A 32 36.79 121.25 -7.09
CA THR A 32 37.50 120.16 -7.76
C THR A 32 37.89 119.08 -6.76
N ASP A 33 38.43 119.45 -5.60
CA ASP A 33 38.84 118.50 -4.56
C ASP A 33 37.64 117.78 -3.92
N LEU A 34 36.48 118.44 -3.85
CA LEU A 34 35.23 117.81 -3.41
C LEU A 34 34.75 116.76 -4.43
N LEU A 35 34.85 117.09 -5.72
CA LEU A 35 34.49 116.18 -6.80
C LEU A 35 35.41 114.96 -6.83
N THR A 36 36.73 115.15 -6.68
CA THR A 36 37.69 114.03 -6.66
C THR A 36 37.49 113.13 -5.43
N MET A 37 37.15 113.71 -4.27
CA MET A 37 36.78 112.95 -3.08
C MET A 37 35.54 112.06 -3.33
N TYR A 38 34.44 112.62 -3.83
CA TYR A 38 33.25 111.82 -4.14
C TYR A 38 33.48 110.79 -5.24
N GLN A 39 34.28 111.14 -6.26
CA GLN A 39 34.63 110.23 -7.34
C GLN A 39 35.45 109.04 -6.82
N SER A 40 36.41 109.27 -5.93
CA SER A 40 37.21 108.20 -5.31
C SER A 40 36.37 107.31 -4.39
N GLN A 41 35.51 107.88 -3.54
CA GLN A 41 34.59 107.10 -2.70
C GLN A 41 33.63 106.26 -3.54
N TRP A 42 33.07 106.85 -4.61
CA TRP A 42 32.22 106.11 -5.53
C TRP A 42 32.98 104.98 -6.22
N ALA A 43 34.21 105.21 -6.68
CA ALA A 43 35.05 104.19 -7.31
C ALA A 43 35.36 103.04 -6.36
N THR A 44 35.71 103.33 -5.08
CA THR A 44 35.93 102.30 -4.05
C THR A 44 34.65 101.50 -3.77
N MET A 45 33.52 102.17 -3.57
CA MET A 45 32.24 101.50 -3.34
C MET A 45 31.83 100.63 -4.53
N HIS A 46 32.00 101.13 -5.75
CA HIS A 46 31.71 100.37 -6.96
C HIS A 46 32.61 99.14 -7.07
N HIS A 47 33.91 99.28 -6.81
CA HIS A 47 34.85 98.16 -6.79
C HIS A 47 34.47 97.09 -5.76
N MET A 48 34.13 97.50 -4.53
CA MET A 48 33.67 96.58 -3.48
C MET A 48 32.34 95.92 -3.83
N ALA A 49 31.41 96.64 -4.45
CA ALA A 49 30.13 96.10 -4.90
C ALA A 49 30.32 95.04 -6.00
N VAL A 50 31.23 95.29 -6.96
CA VAL A 50 31.58 94.31 -8.00
C VAL A 50 32.23 93.07 -7.38
N GLN A 51 33.19 93.23 -6.46
CA GLN A 51 33.82 92.10 -5.78
C GLN A 51 32.82 91.27 -4.96
N ASN A 52 31.88 91.93 -4.27
CA ASN A 52 30.81 91.25 -3.55
C ASN A 52 29.90 90.48 -4.52
N ALA A 53 29.49 91.09 -5.63
CA ALA A 53 28.68 90.44 -6.64
C ALA A 53 29.37 89.19 -7.21
N THR A 54 30.67 89.27 -7.54
CA THR A 54 31.42 88.10 -8.04
C THR A 54 31.56 87.00 -6.98
N ALA A 55 31.75 87.37 -5.71
CA ALA A 55 31.83 86.40 -4.63
C ALA A 55 30.47 85.73 -4.36
N ALA A 56 29.38 86.49 -4.45
CA ALA A 56 28.01 85.99 -4.32
C ALA A 56 27.66 85.04 -5.48
N GLU A 57 28.08 85.34 -6.70
CA GLU A 57 27.88 84.47 -7.87
C GLU A 57 28.65 83.15 -7.73
N ALA A 58 29.90 83.18 -7.26
CA ALA A 58 30.67 81.95 -6.99
C ALA A 58 30.01 81.07 -5.92
N VAL A 59 29.51 81.68 -4.83
CA VAL A 59 28.79 80.95 -3.78
C VAL A 59 27.47 80.38 -4.32
N ALA A 60 26.73 81.14 -5.14
CA ALA A 60 25.51 80.66 -5.77
C ALA A 60 25.77 79.45 -6.69
N GLY A 61 26.88 79.47 -7.43
CA GLY A 61 27.32 78.33 -8.25
C GLY A 61 27.56 77.08 -7.41
N SER A 62 28.35 77.19 -6.33
CA SER A 62 28.60 76.05 -5.43
C SER A 62 27.33 75.53 -4.73
N ILE A 63 26.37 76.41 -4.42
CA ILE A 63 25.07 75.98 -3.87
C ILE A 63 24.28 75.21 -4.93
N SER A 64 24.26 75.67 -6.19
CA SER A 64 23.57 74.97 -7.28
C SER A 64 24.15 73.58 -7.50
N GLU A 65 25.48 73.46 -7.59
CA GLU A 65 26.17 72.17 -7.76
C GLU A 65 25.85 71.22 -6.59
N LEU A 66 25.85 71.71 -5.35
CA LEU A 66 25.52 70.90 -4.19
C LEU A 66 24.05 70.46 -4.20
N CYS A 67 23.14 71.33 -4.63
CA CYS A 67 21.72 71.00 -4.78
C CYS A 67 21.51 69.91 -5.83
N GLU A 68 22.14 70.03 -7.00
CA GLU A 68 22.08 69.01 -8.06
C GLU A 68 22.61 67.65 -7.58
N GLU A 69 23.75 67.63 -6.88
CA GLU A 69 24.31 66.41 -6.31
C GLU A 69 23.37 65.82 -5.24
N CYS A 70 22.76 66.66 -4.40
CA CYS A 70 21.81 66.22 -3.38
C CYS A 70 20.57 65.57 -4.00
N GLU A 71 20.04 66.17 -5.07
CA GLU A 71 18.90 65.64 -5.83
C GLU A 71 19.25 64.30 -6.50
N SER A 72 20.44 64.19 -7.11
CA SER A 72 20.95 62.94 -7.71
C SER A 72 21.12 61.82 -6.69
N GLN A 73 21.70 62.11 -5.52
CA GLN A 73 21.83 61.13 -4.45
C GLN A 73 20.46 60.73 -3.90
N HIS A 74 19.54 61.68 -3.80
CA HIS A 74 18.17 61.41 -3.37
C HIS A 74 17.44 60.48 -4.35
N SER A 75 17.57 60.70 -5.66
CA SER A 75 16.96 59.81 -6.66
C SER A 75 17.56 58.40 -6.61
N GLN A 76 18.88 58.27 -6.49
CA GLN A 76 19.54 56.97 -6.34
C GLN A 76 19.09 56.22 -5.07
N LEU A 77 18.93 56.95 -3.95
CA LEU A 77 18.41 56.36 -2.71
C LEU A 77 16.95 55.92 -2.84
N LEU A 78 16.12 56.65 -3.59
CA LEU A 78 14.74 56.25 -3.87
C LEU A 78 14.68 54.98 -4.73
N GLU A 79 15.52 54.90 -5.77
CA GLU A 79 15.64 53.69 -6.58
C GLU A 79 16.09 52.49 -5.74
N LEU A 80 17.14 52.66 -4.94
CA LEU A 80 17.62 51.61 -4.04
C LEU A 80 16.53 51.18 -3.05
N ARG A 81 15.84 52.13 -2.42
CA ARG A 81 14.70 51.85 -1.53
C ARG A 81 13.62 51.06 -2.25
N SER A 82 13.32 51.41 -3.50
CA SER A 82 12.33 50.68 -4.29
C SER A 82 12.78 49.23 -4.52
N LEU A 83 14.04 49.00 -4.88
CA LEU A 83 14.59 47.66 -5.09
C LEU A 83 14.57 46.83 -3.80
N LEU A 84 14.97 47.40 -2.66
CA LEU A 84 14.89 46.71 -1.37
C LEU A 84 13.44 46.38 -0.98
N ALA A 85 12.47 47.22 -1.33
CA ALA A 85 11.06 46.96 -1.06
C ALA A 85 10.52 45.74 -1.84
N HIS A 86 11.18 45.29 -2.91
CA HIS A 86 10.79 44.08 -3.66
C HIS A 86 11.34 42.78 -3.05
N LEU A 87 12.39 42.84 -2.20
CA LEU A 87 12.99 41.65 -1.59
C LEU A 87 12.00 40.77 -0.80
N PRO A 88 11.06 41.32 0.01
CA PRO A 88 10.06 40.50 0.69
C PRO A 88 9.14 39.74 -0.27
N ASN A 89 8.83 40.31 -1.44
CA ASN A 89 8.02 39.62 -2.45
C ASN A 89 8.79 38.45 -3.06
N ILE A 90 10.08 38.65 -3.39
CA ILE A 90 10.95 37.57 -3.87
C ILE A 90 11.06 36.45 -2.81
N MET A 91 11.21 36.83 -1.53
CA MET A 91 11.27 35.88 -0.43
C MET A 91 9.95 35.11 -0.28
N ALA A 92 8.80 35.77 -0.41
CA ALA A 92 7.49 35.12 -0.38
C ALA A 92 7.31 34.15 -1.55
N GLN A 93 7.73 34.52 -2.76
CA GLN A 93 7.70 33.65 -3.94
C GLN A 93 8.62 32.44 -3.76
N LEU A 94 9.81 32.63 -3.19
CA LEU A 94 10.74 31.55 -2.87
C LEU A 94 10.17 30.60 -1.81
N HIS A 95 9.53 31.12 -0.77
CA HIS A 95 8.86 30.27 0.23
C HIS A 95 7.68 29.51 -0.38
N SER A 96 6.91 30.14 -1.26
CA SER A 96 5.83 29.48 -2.00
C SER A 96 6.36 28.36 -2.89
N SER A 97 7.43 28.60 -3.66
CA SER A 97 8.02 27.58 -4.51
C SER A 97 8.61 26.43 -3.68
N LEU A 98 9.29 26.74 -2.58
CA LEU A 98 9.77 25.72 -1.64
C LEU A 98 8.63 24.89 -1.05
N SER A 99 7.51 25.52 -0.70
CA SER A 99 6.32 24.83 -0.23
C SER A 99 5.74 23.92 -1.32
N THR A 100 5.66 24.38 -2.57
CA THR A 100 5.18 23.54 -3.68
C THR A 100 6.09 22.34 -3.91
N ILE A 101 7.41 22.53 -3.81
CA ILE A 101 8.38 21.42 -3.91
C ILE A 101 8.17 20.44 -2.76
N GLY A 102 7.91 20.93 -1.54
CA GLY A 102 7.56 20.09 -0.39
C GLY A 102 6.30 19.26 -0.62
N CYS A 103 5.23 19.88 -1.13
CA CYS A 103 4.00 19.17 -1.49
C CYS A 103 4.23 18.10 -2.56
N VAL A 104 5.00 18.42 -3.61
CA VAL A 104 5.34 17.46 -4.66
C VAL A 104 6.13 16.29 -4.08
N ARG A 105 7.11 16.55 -3.21
CA ARG A 105 7.88 15.48 -2.56
C ARG A 105 6.98 14.55 -1.76
N ASN A 106 6.07 15.09 -0.96
CA ASN A 106 5.12 14.28 -0.20
C ASN A 106 4.21 13.45 -1.11
N SER A 107 3.72 14.03 -2.21
CA SER A 107 2.90 13.28 -3.18
C SER A 107 3.68 12.15 -3.87
N LEU A 108 4.99 12.33 -4.09
CA LEU A 108 5.85 11.28 -4.62
C LEU A 108 6.08 10.17 -3.58
N GLU A 109 6.30 10.53 -2.31
CA GLU A 109 6.41 9.56 -1.21
C GLU A 109 5.10 8.74 -1.06
N GLU A 110 3.93 9.36 -1.20
CA GLU A 110 2.63 8.67 -1.21
C GLU A 110 2.48 7.72 -2.41
N VAL A 111 2.90 8.15 -3.60
CA VAL A 111 2.89 7.29 -4.80
C VAL A 111 3.86 6.12 -4.66
N GLU A 112 5.06 6.35 -4.15
CA GLU A 112 6.05 5.29 -3.88
C GLU A 112 5.49 4.26 -2.88
N THR A 113 4.84 4.73 -1.82
CA THR A 113 4.17 3.85 -0.85
C THR A 113 3.05 3.05 -1.50
N GLY A 114 2.19 3.69 -2.28
CA GLY A 114 1.10 3.01 -2.98
C GLY A 114 1.59 2.02 -4.06
N LEU A 115 2.76 2.25 -4.65
CA LEU A 115 3.38 1.29 -5.58
C LEU A 115 3.92 0.06 -4.85
N LEU A 116 4.51 0.22 -3.66
CA LEU A 116 4.93 -0.90 -2.82
C LEU A 116 3.72 -1.75 -2.40
N ASP A 117 2.65 -1.10 -1.93
CA ASP A 117 1.42 -1.81 -1.56
C ASP A 117 0.82 -2.56 -2.76
N LEU A 118 0.87 -1.97 -3.96
CA LEU A 118 0.43 -2.63 -5.18
C LEU A 118 1.29 -3.85 -5.51
N GLU A 119 2.61 -3.75 -5.39
CA GLU A 119 3.54 -4.87 -5.60
C GLU A 119 3.24 -6.03 -4.62
N ASP A 120 3.05 -5.72 -3.34
CA ASP A 120 2.67 -6.71 -2.32
C ASP A 120 1.36 -7.42 -2.66
N THR A 121 0.33 -6.67 -3.10
CA THR A 121 -0.96 -7.29 -3.49
C THR A 121 -0.86 -8.14 -4.75
N ILE A 122 0.01 -7.79 -5.71
CA ILE A 122 0.26 -8.59 -6.91
C ILE A 122 0.97 -9.88 -6.53
N GLU A 123 1.99 -9.82 -5.66
CA GLU A 123 2.70 -11.00 -5.18
C GLU A 123 1.75 -11.94 -4.41
N GLU A 124 0.90 -11.38 -3.54
CA GLU A 124 -0.10 -12.16 -2.81
C GLU A 124 -1.08 -12.84 -3.77
N ALA A 125 -1.60 -12.12 -4.76
CA ALA A 125 -2.50 -12.69 -5.76
C ALA A 125 -1.85 -13.83 -6.55
N ALA A 126 -0.60 -13.67 -6.97
CA ALA A 126 0.16 -14.70 -7.67
C ALA A 126 0.40 -15.94 -6.79
N ALA A 127 0.72 -15.74 -5.50
CA ALA A 127 0.88 -16.84 -4.55
C ALA A 127 -0.45 -17.59 -4.33
N GLN A 128 -1.57 -16.87 -4.21
CA GLN A 128 -2.90 -17.46 -4.08
C GLN A 128 -3.30 -18.28 -5.31
N GLU A 129 -2.99 -17.79 -6.52
CA GLU A 129 -3.20 -18.52 -7.78
C GLU A 129 -2.42 -19.83 -7.79
N GLN A 130 -1.14 -19.82 -7.43
CA GLN A 130 -0.32 -21.04 -7.36
C GLN A 130 -0.86 -22.05 -6.34
N ILE A 131 -1.33 -21.58 -5.19
CA ILE A 131 -1.96 -22.44 -4.17
C ILE A 131 -3.24 -23.06 -4.71
N LEU A 132 -4.06 -22.28 -5.41
CA LEU A 132 -5.32 -22.76 -5.99
C LEU A 132 -5.06 -23.82 -7.06
N ASP A 133 -4.09 -23.58 -7.95
CA ASP A 133 -3.67 -24.53 -8.98
C ASP A 133 -3.15 -25.83 -8.36
N MET A 134 -2.33 -25.75 -7.32
CA MET A 134 -1.84 -26.92 -6.61
C MET A 134 -2.99 -27.71 -5.99
N LYS A 135 -3.94 -27.02 -5.33
CA LYS A 135 -5.15 -27.64 -4.75
C LYS A 135 -5.98 -28.32 -5.83
N MET A 136 -6.27 -27.63 -6.93
CA MET A 136 -7.04 -28.18 -8.06
C MET A 136 -6.38 -29.44 -8.61
N ARG A 137 -5.06 -29.40 -8.81
CA ARG A 137 -4.30 -30.54 -9.33
C ARG A 137 -4.33 -31.75 -8.39
N VAL A 138 -4.33 -31.52 -7.07
CA VAL A 138 -4.48 -32.59 -6.06
C VAL A 138 -5.89 -33.16 -6.08
N THR A 139 -6.92 -32.31 -6.13
CA THR A 139 -8.33 -32.74 -6.19
C THR A 139 -8.59 -33.60 -7.41
N ILE A 140 -8.18 -33.16 -8.61
CA ILE A 140 -8.33 -33.93 -9.85
C ILE A 140 -7.65 -35.30 -9.74
N LYS A 141 -6.43 -35.37 -9.19
CA LYS A 141 -5.73 -36.65 -9.01
C LYS A 141 -6.45 -37.58 -8.03
N ARG A 142 -6.99 -37.02 -6.94
CA ARG A 142 -7.78 -37.78 -5.95
C ARG A 142 -9.05 -38.34 -6.59
N GLU A 143 -9.81 -37.52 -7.31
CA GLU A 143 -11.03 -37.94 -8.01
C GLU A 143 -10.74 -38.99 -9.07
N ASN A 144 -9.69 -38.81 -9.88
CA ASN A 144 -9.29 -39.82 -10.87
C ASN A 144 -8.90 -41.15 -10.22
N ARG A 145 -8.23 -41.13 -9.06
CA ARG A 145 -7.92 -42.35 -8.30
C ARG A 145 -9.19 -42.99 -7.76
N GLN A 146 -10.11 -42.21 -7.21
CA GLN A 146 -11.40 -42.70 -6.72
C GLN A 146 -12.23 -43.31 -7.85
N HIS A 147 -12.27 -42.67 -9.02
CA HIS A 147 -12.97 -43.18 -10.17
C HIS A 147 -12.40 -44.52 -10.63
N LYS A 148 -11.06 -44.64 -10.74
CA LYS A 148 -10.39 -45.91 -11.06
C LYS A 148 -10.70 -47.01 -10.04
N TYR A 149 -10.68 -46.66 -8.75
CA TYR A 149 -11.03 -47.60 -7.68
C TYR A 149 -12.49 -48.07 -7.80
N ASN A 150 -13.44 -47.14 -7.93
CA ASN A 150 -14.85 -47.47 -8.09
C ASN A 150 -15.11 -48.33 -9.34
N MET A 151 -14.42 -48.05 -10.45
CA MET A 151 -14.50 -48.86 -11.67
C MET A 151 -14.04 -50.30 -11.42
N LEU A 152 -12.88 -50.50 -10.80
CA LEU A 152 -12.36 -51.83 -10.46
C LEU A 152 -13.26 -52.55 -9.45
N HIS A 153 -13.77 -51.84 -8.46
CA HIS A 153 -14.69 -52.38 -7.45
C HIS A 153 -16.00 -52.85 -8.10
N ASN A 154 -16.59 -52.03 -8.98
CA ASN A 154 -17.81 -52.37 -9.70
C ASN A 154 -17.61 -53.60 -10.61
N GLU A 155 -16.48 -53.67 -11.32
CA GLU A 155 -16.12 -54.81 -12.15
C GLU A 155 -15.97 -56.09 -11.31
N LEU A 156 -15.25 -56.01 -10.18
CA LEU A 156 -15.07 -57.14 -9.28
C LEU A 156 -16.40 -57.60 -8.66
N SER A 157 -17.25 -56.65 -8.24
CA SER A 157 -18.59 -56.92 -7.72
C SER A 157 -19.47 -57.58 -8.78
N HIS A 158 -19.41 -57.12 -10.03
CA HIS A 158 -20.11 -57.73 -11.15
C HIS A 158 -19.66 -59.18 -11.38
N GLN A 159 -18.35 -59.41 -11.50
CA GLN A 159 -17.79 -60.75 -11.66
C GLN A 159 -18.11 -61.69 -10.49
N HIS A 160 -18.17 -61.16 -9.26
CA HIS A 160 -18.58 -61.94 -8.09
C HIS A 160 -20.06 -62.32 -8.19
N LYS A 161 -20.95 -61.38 -8.52
CA LYS A 161 -22.38 -61.66 -8.72
C LYS A 161 -22.61 -62.69 -9.82
N GLU A 162 -21.90 -62.58 -10.94
CA GLU A 162 -21.98 -63.57 -12.03
C GLU A 162 -21.53 -64.97 -11.59
N ARG A 163 -20.42 -65.05 -10.83
CA ARG A 163 -19.93 -66.32 -10.27
C ARG A 163 -20.91 -66.92 -9.26
N MET A 164 -21.45 -66.11 -8.35
CA MET A 164 -22.45 -66.55 -7.39
C MET A 164 -23.72 -67.05 -8.09
N ALA A 165 -24.22 -66.34 -9.09
CA ALA A 165 -25.35 -66.78 -9.90
C ALA A 165 -25.06 -68.09 -10.68
N ALA A 166 -23.81 -68.31 -11.10
CA ALA A 166 -23.42 -69.56 -11.75
C ALA A 166 -23.39 -70.74 -10.78
N VAL A 167 -22.84 -70.55 -9.58
CA VAL A 167 -22.83 -71.55 -8.50
C VAL A 167 -24.25 -71.86 -8.05
N GLU A 168 -25.08 -70.84 -7.82
CA GLU A 168 -26.48 -71.00 -7.44
C GLU A 168 -27.25 -71.80 -8.50
N ARG A 169 -27.13 -71.46 -9.79
CA ARG A 169 -27.75 -72.23 -10.88
C ARG A 169 -27.29 -73.69 -10.92
N ALA A 170 -26.01 -73.95 -10.71
CA ALA A 170 -25.49 -75.32 -10.66
C ALA A 170 -26.05 -76.10 -9.46
N GLN A 171 -26.14 -75.44 -8.30
CA GLN A 171 -26.69 -76.02 -7.08
C GLN A 171 -28.19 -76.27 -7.19
N GLU A 172 -28.94 -75.35 -7.79
CA GLU A 172 -30.36 -75.51 -8.11
C GLU A 172 -30.61 -76.67 -9.08
N GLY A 173 -29.76 -76.83 -10.11
CA GLY A 173 -29.80 -77.98 -11.01
C GLY A 173 -29.65 -79.30 -10.27
N CYS A 174 -28.59 -79.45 -9.47
CA CYS A 174 -28.36 -80.65 -8.65
C CYS A 174 -29.53 -80.93 -7.68
N ARG A 175 -30.07 -79.88 -7.02
CA ARG A 175 -31.25 -80.02 -6.14
C ARG A 175 -32.49 -80.47 -6.91
N ARG A 176 -32.68 -79.98 -8.14
CA ARG A 176 -33.80 -80.35 -9.01
C ARG A 176 -33.68 -81.81 -9.45
N ASP A 177 -32.53 -82.21 -9.99
CA ASP A 177 -32.25 -83.58 -10.43
C ASP A 177 -32.44 -84.58 -9.27
N ARG A 178 -31.93 -84.22 -8.08
CA ARG A 178 -32.11 -85.03 -6.86
C ARG A 178 -33.59 -85.15 -6.47
N ARG A 179 -34.37 -84.06 -6.58
CA ARG A 179 -35.82 -84.08 -6.30
C ARG A 179 -36.56 -84.96 -7.31
N GLU A 180 -36.24 -84.82 -8.59
CA GLU A 180 -36.82 -85.64 -9.67
C GLU A 180 -36.56 -87.13 -9.44
N ALA A 181 -35.31 -87.51 -9.14
CA ALA A 181 -34.93 -88.89 -8.84
C ALA A 181 -35.68 -89.46 -7.61
N PHE A 182 -35.85 -88.66 -6.55
CA PHE A 182 -36.66 -89.09 -5.39
C PHE A 182 -38.14 -89.22 -5.73
N THR A 183 -38.70 -88.33 -6.55
CA THR A 183 -40.10 -88.43 -6.97
C THR A 183 -40.36 -89.61 -7.89
N GLU A 184 -39.42 -89.95 -8.79
CA GLU A 184 -39.51 -91.14 -9.65
C GLU A 184 -39.48 -92.41 -8.81
N ARG A 185 -38.49 -92.54 -7.90
CA ARG A 185 -38.47 -93.65 -6.93
C ARG A 185 -39.73 -93.75 -6.10
N PHE A 186 -40.27 -92.62 -5.65
CA PHE A 186 -41.51 -92.61 -4.89
C PHE A 186 -42.70 -93.10 -5.73
N GLN A 187 -42.77 -92.76 -7.02
CA GLN A 187 -43.80 -93.28 -7.93
C GLN A 187 -43.65 -94.79 -8.12
N ASP A 188 -42.43 -95.29 -8.29
CA ASP A 188 -42.14 -96.72 -8.36
C ASP A 188 -42.55 -97.45 -7.07
N ASP A 189 -42.19 -96.91 -5.91
CA ASP A 189 -42.59 -97.44 -4.60
C ASP A 189 -44.12 -97.45 -4.44
N LEU A 190 -44.81 -96.42 -4.94
CA LEU A 190 -46.27 -96.33 -4.93
C LEU A 190 -46.91 -97.38 -5.85
N LEU A 191 -46.30 -97.67 -7.01
CA LEU A 191 -46.71 -98.76 -7.89
C LEU A 191 -46.47 -100.12 -7.23
N GLU A 192 -45.31 -100.32 -6.62
CA GLU A 192 -44.99 -101.55 -5.88
C GLU A 192 -45.99 -101.76 -4.73
N TYR A 193 -46.32 -100.74 -3.97
CA TYR A 193 -47.34 -100.80 -2.92
C TYR A 193 -48.71 -101.23 -3.45
N LYS A 194 -49.15 -100.65 -4.57
CA LYS A 194 -50.43 -101.03 -5.21
C LYS A 194 -50.44 -102.50 -5.64
N THR A 195 -49.30 -103.06 -6.02
CA THR A 195 -49.19 -104.45 -6.47
C THR A 195 -49.00 -105.47 -5.32
N LYS A 196 -48.25 -105.12 -4.27
CA LYS A 196 -47.83 -106.05 -3.19
C LYS A 196 -48.47 -105.77 -1.83
N GLY A 197 -49.10 -104.62 -1.61
CA GLY A 197 -49.83 -104.26 -0.38
C GLY A 197 -48.96 -103.77 0.80
N CYS A 198 -47.64 -103.70 0.64
CA CYS A 198 -46.70 -103.21 1.67
C CYS A 198 -45.48 -102.52 1.01
N ILE A 199 -44.98 -101.43 1.61
CA ILE A 199 -43.77 -100.73 1.17
C ILE A 199 -42.62 -101.13 2.10
N ASN A 200 -41.46 -101.46 1.53
CA ASN A 200 -40.23 -101.63 2.29
C ASN A 200 -39.74 -100.26 2.76
N LYS A 201 -39.94 -99.96 4.04
CA LYS A 201 -39.42 -98.73 4.64
C LYS A 201 -37.90 -98.78 4.55
N PRO A 202 -37.22 -97.76 3.99
CA PRO A 202 -35.76 -97.75 4.01
C PRO A 202 -35.32 -97.81 5.47
N SER A 203 -34.55 -98.85 5.80
CA SER A 203 -33.82 -98.92 7.06
C SER A 203 -32.97 -97.65 7.12
N SER A 204 -33.29 -96.77 8.07
CA SER A 204 -32.37 -95.73 8.49
C SER A 204 -31.08 -96.44 8.88
N ALA A 205 -30.04 -96.32 8.05
CA ALA A 205 -28.70 -96.72 8.42
C ALA A 205 -28.14 -95.69 9.41
N VAL A 206 -28.75 -95.62 10.58
CA VAL A 206 -28.14 -95.07 11.79
C VAL A 206 -27.88 -96.28 12.69
N PRO A 207 -26.63 -96.53 13.09
CA PRO A 207 -26.33 -97.63 13.99
C PRO A 207 -27.08 -97.41 15.30
N ALA A 208 -27.85 -98.42 15.69
CA ALA A 208 -28.56 -98.45 16.95
C ALA A 208 -27.58 -98.50 18.12
N SER A 209 -27.12 -97.35 18.57
CA SER A 209 -26.61 -97.16 19.93
C SER A 209 -26.58 -95.67 20.28
N SER A 210 -27.27 -95.34 21.37
CA SER A 210 -27.29 -94.07 22.11
C SER A 210 -28.35 -93.06 21.70
N ASP A 211 -29.15 -92.65 22.70
CA ASP A 211 -30.09 -91.53 22.68
C ASP A 211 -29.45 -90.32 21.99
N LEU A 212 -29.98 -89.92 20.83
CA LEU A 212 -29.72 -88.60 20.26
C LEU A 212 -31.00 -87.78 20.46
N ARG A 213 -30.97 -86.85 21.40
CA ARG A 213 -31.99 -85.82 21.52
C ARG A 213 -31.74 -84.77 20.43
N LEU A 214 -32.74 -83.93 20.15
CA LEU A 214 -32.63 -82.91 19.08
C LEU A 214 -31.46 -81.94 19.29
N GLU A 215 -31.02 -81.83 20.54
CA GLU A 215 -29.86 -81.09 21.04
C GLU A 215 -28.50 -81.73 20.66
N ASP A 216 -28.48 -83.00 20.23
CA ASP A 216 -27.29 -83.73 19.77
C ASP A 216 -27.16 -83.79 18.23
N VAL A 217 -28.14 -83.23 17.50
CA VAL A 217 -28.00 -83.00 16.06
C VAL A 217 -27.12 -81.79 15.87
N SER A 218 -25.84 -82.08 15.73
CA SER A 218 -24.82 -81.13 15.32
C SER A 218 -25.20 -80.52 13.96
N LEU A 219 -25.71 -79.29 13.95
CA LEU A 219 -25.85 -78.47 12.73
C LEU A 219 -24.47 -77.95 12.24
N LEU A 220 -23.38 -78.53 12.75
CA LEU A 220 -22.00 -78.20 12.36
C LEU A 220 -21.61 -78.73 10.98
N ASP A 221 -22.48 -79.46 10.29
CA ASP A 221 -22.26 -79.82 8.87
C ASP A 221 -22.59 -78.67 7.89
N CYS A 222 -22.75 -77.45 8.40
CA CYS A 222 -22.61 -76.22 7.61
C CYS A 222 -21.34 -75.52 8.08
N ASP A 223 -20.28 -75.63 7.29
CA ASP A 223 -18.88 -75.19 7.49
C ASP A 223 -18.65 -73.68 7.79
N ASN A 224 -19.46 -73.02 8.62
CA ASN A 224 -19.41 -71.56 8.81
C ASN A 224 -19.40 -71.09 10.26
N THR A 225 -19.03 -71.93 11.24
CA THR A 225 -18.82 -71.46 12.62
C THR A 225 -17.56 -70.61 12.75
N GLN A 226 -16.55 -70.86 11.92
CA GLN A 226 -15.31 -70.07 11.88
C GLN A 226 -15.53 -68.67 11.29
N ASP A 227 -16.32 -68.56 10.21
CA ASP A 227 -16.72 -67.27 9.64
C ASP A 227 -17.60 -66.44 10.62
N LEU A 228 -18.37 -67.11 11.48
CA LEU A 228 -19.19 -66.45 12.50
C LEU A 228 -18.35 -65.97 13.69
N GLU A 229 -17.31 -66.71 14.07
CA GLU A 229 -16.34 -66.30 15.09
C GLU A 229 -15.48 -65.12 14.60
N ASP A 230 -15.03 -65.12 13.35
CA ASP A 230 -14.31 -63.98 12.75
C ASP A 230 -15.22 -62.74 12.63
N PHE A 231 -16.50 -62.92 12.28
CA PHE A 231 -17.49 -61.83 12.27
C PHE A 231 -17.77 -61.22 13.65
N LEU A 232 -17.77 -62.03 14.72
CA LEU A 232 -18.00 -61.56 16.08
C LEU A 232 -16.76 -60.96 16.74
N LEU A 233 -15.56 -61.31 16.26
CA LEU A 233 -14.29 -60.76 16.74
C LEU A 233 -13.90 -59.44 16.04
N GLU A 234 -14.51 -59.09 14.90
CA GLU A 234 -14.21 -57.83 14.20
C GLU A 234 -14.91 -56.58 14.79
N GLU A 235 -15.76 -56.69 15.81
CA GLU A 235 -16.46 -55.55 16.45
C GLU A 235 -15.98 -55.18 17.87
N GLU A 236 -14.81 -55.63 18.35
CA GLU A 236 -14.28 -55.21 19.67
C GLU A 236 -12.89 -54.55 19.69
N ASP A 237 -12.25 -54.28 18.54
CA ASP A 237 -10.95 -53.57 18.47
C ASP A 237 -11.01 -52.27 17.64
N ASP A 238 -11.86 -51.31 18.04
CA ASP A 238 -11.64 -49.89 17.67
C ASP A 238 -12.04 -48.88 18.76
N ASP A 239 -11.83 -49.25 20.03
CA ASP A 239 -12.03 -48.34 21.17
C ASP A 239 -10.94 -48.46 22.25
N ALA A 240 -9.66 -48.51 21.86
CA ALA A 240 -8.56 -48.13 22.76
C ALA A 240 -7.23 -47.87 22.03
N GLN A 241 -6.83 -46.59 22.03
CA GLN A 241 -5.43 -46.11 22.07
C GLN A 241 -4.60 -46.13 20.77
N THR A 242 -4.65 -45.03 20.03
CA THR A 242 -3.44 -44.40 19.48
C THR A 242 -3.31 -42.95 19.97
N SER A 243 -3.07 -42.81 21.28
CA SER A 243 -2.32 -41.66 21.79
C SER A 243 -0.86 -42.07 21.93
N THR A 244 -0.02 -41.76 20.94
CA THR A 244 1.36 -41.29 21.14
C THR A 244 1.94 -40.83 19.80
N GLU A 245 2.27 -39.53 19.70
CA GLU A 245 3.66 -39.05 19.51
C GLU A 245 3.81 -37.76 18.65
N LYS A 246 4.46 -36.75 19.27
CA LYS A 246 5.28 -35.63 18.73
C LYS A 246 4.67 -34.31 18.16
N LYS A 247 4.61 -33.31 19.08
CA LYS A 247 5.13 -31.90 19.10
C LYS A 247 5.45 -31.16 17.77
N PRO A 248 5.20 -29.84 17.66
CA PRO A 248 6.14 -28.80 18.18
C PRO A 248 5.42 -27.59 18.83
N SER A 249 5.98 -26.95 19.86
CA SER A 249 6.80 -25.71 19.79
C SER A 249 6.20 -24.58 18.96
#